data_AF-A0A7X7PW95-F1
#
_entry.id   AF-A0A7X7PW95-F1
#
_cell.length_a   1.000
_cell.length_b   1.000
_cell.length_c   1.000
_cell.angle_alpha   90.00
_cell.angle_beta   90.00
_cell.angle_gamma   90.00
#
_symmetry.space_group_name_H-M   'P 1'
#
loop_
_entity.id
_entity.type
_entity.pdbx_description
1 polymer ?
#
loop_
_entity_poly.entity_id
_entity_poly.type
_entity_poly.pdbx_seq_one_letter_code
_entity_poly.pdbx_strand_id
1 'polypeptide(L)'
;VFINHSMGGLVVMQLLTDHPEMLSQVPAVVLFGSPQSGADVTRIARHISGNEALDNMLPGDSNAFIRVLDSRWKKIDAAERPRVYCAYEKQSTFGIKIVEWASGTRHCDDTLPINANHITIVKPDDASHDSMMVVQRALKPLLSKPFQPKLETPDFALDDGKAVLTIDNPFGKRDVTIKNAGGGVLRYSLEQWPDGLHIWPGAGDRSVPAEQADKLQVALAYGQEKEEFAFVLKSNASEPQQVLVRIPNLETVRANREALATDVLTSLNSLLEDADQVRALEAVSREQAQEIIVGAVHDAIAKRDLKLHEAGQWVLTAELLTAVNWPSYGAVALQRAQGVAPAIVNTPSIKSLSATTAVLSGESDSPTGPALPPERLRELTIKERTPFTSDQALEKASDVSDRMMRIPNLRSEGLSLQGDVASAKGEDEAAVRSYREAVESTPSPSGRLRLDRAMQRTREP
;
A
#
# COMPACT_ATOMS: atom_id res chain seq x y z
N VAL A 1 24.13 12.53 -17.75
CA VAL A 1 23.99 12.02 -19.14
C VAL A 1 25.28 11.30 -19.49
N PHE A 2 25.20 10.09 -20.02
CA PHE A 2 26.38 9.40 -20.54
C PHE A 2 26.39 9.49 -22.07
N ILE A 3 27.55 9.79 -22.65
CA ILE A 3 27.77 9.80 -24.09
C ILE A 3 28.89 8.83 -24.40
N ASN A 4 28.58 7.80 -25.16
CA ASN A 4 29.44 6.64 -25.30
C ASN A 4 29.68 6.29 -26.76
N HIS A 5 30.85 5.74 -27.05
CA HIS A 5 31.23 5.25 -28.35
C HIS A 5 31.60 3.77 -28.26
N SER A 6 31.20 2.99 -29.27
CA SER A 6 31.62 1.58 -29.39
C SER A 6 31.33 0.82 -28.10
N MET A 7 32.30 0.06 -27.58
CA MET A 7 32.18 -0.72 -26.35
C MET A 7 31.95 0.10 -25.08
N GLY A 8 32.22 1.42 -25.08
CA GLY A 8 31.89 2.27 -23.93
C GLY A 8 30.40 2.24 -23.60
N GLY A 9 29.53 2.00 -24.59
CA GLY A 9 28.11 1.81 -24.37
C GLY A 9 27.78 0.60 -23.51
N LEU A 10 28.50 -0.51 -23.72
CA LEU A 10 28.35 -1.73 -22.93
C LEU A 10 28.82 -1.54 -21.48
N VAL A 11 29.91 -0.79 -21.29
CA VAL A 11 30.43 -0.45 -19.97
C VAL A 11 29.40 0.35 -19.17
N VAL A 12 28.80 1.38 -19.77
CA VAL A 12 27.77 2.18 -19.09
C VAL A 12 26.50 1.37 -18.86
N MET A 13 26.06 0.55 -19.82
CA MET A 13 24.91 -0.32 -19.61
C MET A 13 25.15 -1.28 -18.44
N GLN A 14 26.34 -1.87 -18.35
CA GLN A 14 26.71 -2.74 -17.25
C GLN A 14 26.74 -1.97 -15.92
N LEU A 15 27.39 -0.81 -15.88
CA LEU A 15 27.43 0.07 -14.70
C LEU A 15 26.02 0.30 -14.16
N LEU A 16 25.07 0.68 -15.02
CA LEU A 16 23.70 0.98 -14.62
C LEU A 16 22.89 -0.26 -14.21
N THR A 17 23.22 -1.43 -14.74
CA THR A 17 22.61 -2.69 -14.27
C THR A 17 23.21 -3.22 -12.97
N ASP A 18 24.49 -2.94 -12.72
CA ASP A 18 25.20 -3.37 -11.51
C ASP A 18 24.97 -2.37 -10.35
N HIS A 19 24.64 -1.11 -10.67
CA HIS A 19 24.39 -0.01 -9.74
C HIS A 19 23.02 0.67 -10.01
N PRO A 20 21.89 -0.01 -9.71
CA PRO A 20 20.55 0.50 -10.00
C PRO A 20 20.22 1.82 -9.29
N GLU A 21 20.88 2.14 -8.17
CA GLU A 21 20.75 3.41 -7.46
C GLU A 21 21.11 4.63 -8.34
N MET A 22 22.02 4.43 -9.30
CA MET A 22 22.46 5.48 -10.22
C MET A 22 21.43 5.83 -11.29
N LEU A 23 20.47 4.93 -11.58
CA LEU A 23 19.46 5.14 -12.63
C LEU A 23 18.70 6.46 -12.41
N SER A 24 18.43 6.79 -11.16
CA SER A 24 17.76 8.03 -10.73
C SER A 24 18.52 9.33 -11.03
N GLN A 25 19.79 9.24 -11.42
CA GLN A 25 20.67 10.38 -11.73
C GLN A 25 21.01 10.46 -13.23
N VAL A 26 20.57 9.49 -14.02
CA VAL A 26 20.97 9.33 -15.42
C VAL A 26 19.76 9.51 -16.32
N PRO A 27 19.48 10.74 -16.77
CA PRO A 27 18.32 11.01 -17.62
C PRO A 27 18.40 10.37 -19.02
N ALA A 28 19.62 10.25 -19.53
CA ALA A 28 19.85 9.79 -20.89
C ALA A 28 21.21 9.11 -21.06
N VAL A 29 21.23 8.13 -21.96
CA VAL A 29 22.42 7.44 -22.47
C VAL A 29 22.46 7.62 -23.98
N VAL A 30 23.56 8.14 -24.50
CA VAL A 30 23.81 8.28 -25.93
C VAL A 30 24.82 7.23 -26.36
N LEU A 31 24.47 6.43 -27.38
CA LEU A 31 25.26 5.32 -27.88
C LEU A 31 25.64 5.55 -29.35
N PHE A 32 26.91 5.81 -29.61
CA PHE A 32 27.46 5.92 -30.97
C PHE A 32 28.09 4.58 -31.37
N GLY A 33 27.44 3.84 -32.26
CA GLY A 33 27.95 2.57 -32.80
C GLY A 33 28.24 1.54 -31.70
N SER A 34 27.42 1.46 -30.64
CA SER A 34 27.67 0.51 -29.56
C SER A 34 27.16 -0.90 -29.90
N PRO A 35 28.01 -1.94 -29.82
CA PRO A 35 27.64 -3.31 -30.22
C PRO A 35 26.81 -4.03 -29.16
N GLN A 36 25.48 -4.02 -29.27
CA GLN A 36 24.58 -4.70 -28.30
C GLN A 36 24.31 -6.17 -28.69
N SER A 37 25.21 -6.76 -29.47
CA SER A 37 25.26 -8.18 -29.84
C SER A 37 26.70 -8.70 -29.79
N GLY A 38 26.90 -9.97 -29.40
CA GLY A 38 28.24 -10.53 -29.20
C GLY A 38 29.06 -10.70 -30.49
N ALA A 39 28.42 -10.90 -31.65
CA ALA A 39 29.12 -11.05 -32.93
C ALA A 39 29.89 -9.78 -33.34
N ASP A 40 29.34 -8.60 -33.04
CA ASP A 40 29.98 -7.33 -33.38
C ASP A 40 31.12 -6.97 -32.41
N VAL A 41 31.02 -7.39 -31.15
CA VAL A 41 32.12 -7.29 -30.17
C VAL A 41 33.35 -8.04 -30.68
N THR A 42 33.18 -9.26 -31.17
CA THR A 42 34.28 -10.04 -31.79
C THR A 42 34.84 -9.37 -33.05
N ARG A 43 34.01 -8.66 -33.82
CA ARG A 43 34.45 -7.95 -35.03
C ARG A 43 35.29 -6.72 -34.69
N ILE A 44 34.88 -5.94 -33.69
CA ILE A 44 35.64 -4.82 -33.13
C ILE A 44 37.01 -5.29 -32.63
N ALA A 45 37.04 -6.38 -31.87
CA ALA A 45 38.26 -6.99 -31.35
C ALA A 45 39.26 -7.39 -32.44
N ARG A 46 38.81 -7.69 -33.67
CA ARG A 46 39.71 -8.08 -34.76
C ARG A 46 40.27 -6.91 -35.56
N HIS A 47 39.59 -5.76 -35.55
CA HIS A 47 39.89 -4.65 -36.48
C HIS A 47 40.30 -3.35 -35.79
N ILE A 48 40.13 -3.25 -34.47
CA ILE A 48 40.37 -2.03 -33.69
C ILE A 48 41.36 -2.28 -32.53
N SER A 49 41.82 -3.53 -32.33
CA SER A 49 42.63 -4.01 -31.19
C SER A 49 44.11 -3.61 -31.14
N GLY A 50 44.54 -2.56 -31.82
CA GLY A 50 45.91 -2.03 -31.65
C GLY A 50 46.19 -1.42 -30.27
N ASN A 51 45.34 -1.67 -29.26
CA ASN A 51 45.35 -1.05 -27.95
C ASN A 51 45.16 -2.13 -26.88
N GLU A 52 46.19 -2.39 -26.08
CA GLU A 52 46.23 -3.41 -25.01
C GLU A 52 45.12 -3.24 -23.96
N ALA A 53 44.54 -2.04 -23.80
CA ALA A 53 43.41 -1.82 -22.92
C ALA A 53 42.11 -2.46 -23.44
N LEU A 54 41.95 -2.57 -24.76
CA LEU A 54 40.78 -3.17 -25.40
C LEU A 54 40.82 -4.70 -25.34
N ASP A 55 42.00 -5.31 -25.40
CA ASP A 55 42.18 -6.77 -25.29
C ASP A 55 41.77 -7.31 -23.91
N ASN A 56 42.02 -6.53 -22.85
CA ASN A 56 41.64 -6.90 -21.47
C ASN A 56 40.19 -6.56 -21.10
N MET A 57 39.47 -5.80 -21.95
CA MET A 57 38.06 -5.42 -21.72
C MET A 57 37.07 -6.40 -22.35
N LEU A 58 37.53 -7.34 -23.17
CA LEU A 58 36.69 -8.27 -23.89
C LEU A 58 36.43 -9.53 -23.06
N PRO A 59 35.16 -9.87 -22.73
CA PRO A 59 34.85 -11.12 -22.06
C PRO A 59 35.26 -12.31 -22.92
N GLY A 60 35.89 -13.33 -22.31
CA GLY A 60 36.30 -14.55 -23.00
C GLY A 60 35.15 -15.27 -23.74
N ASP A 61 33.91 -15.09 -23.27
CA ASP A 61 32.69 -15.40 -24.01
C ASP A 61 31.81 -14.14 -24.12
N SER A 62 32.04 -13.36 -25.18
CA SER A 62 31.29 -12.13 -25.47
C SER A 62 29.80 -12.39 -25.69
N ASN A 63 29.40 -13.59 -26.16
CA ASN A 63 27.98 -13.91 -26.33
C ASN A 63 27.29 -14.14 -24.98
N ALA A 64 27.95 -14.84 -24.05
CA ALA A 64 27.42 -15.03 -22.70
C ALA A 64 27.28 -13.69 -21.96
N PHE A 65 28.31 -12.83 -22.00
CA PHE A 65 28.26 -11.50 -21.40
C PHE A 65 27.09 -10.66 -21.92
N ILE A 66 26.98 -10.53 -23.25
CA ILE A 66 25.91 -9.71 -23.86
C ILE A 66 24.53 -10.26 -23.56
N ARG A 67 24.34 -11.59 -23.50
CA ARG A 67 23.06 -12.19 -23.11
C ARG A 67 22.67 -11.85 -21.68
N VAL A 68 23.62 -11.90 -20.75
CA VAL A 68 23.38 -11.53 -19.34
C VAL A 68 23.06 -10.04 -19.24
N LEU A 69 23.83 -9.19 -19.92
CA LEU A 69 23.62 -7.74 -19.93
C LEU A 69 22.26 -7.37 -20.55
N ASP A 70 21.89 -7.94 -21.69
CA ASP A 70 20.56 -7.76 -22.32
C ASP A 70 19.44 -8.17 -21.37
N SER A 71 19.60 -9.31 -20.69
CA SER A 71 18.62 -9.80 -19.71
C SER A 71 18.49 -8.88 -18.49
N ARG A 72 19.60 -8.33 -17.99
CA ARG A 72 19.60 -7.38 -16.86
C ARG A 72 19.01 -6.03 -17.26
N TRP A 73 19.41 -5.50 -18.42
CA TRP A 73 18.90 -4.23 -18.94
C TRP A 73 17.38 -4.25 -19.13
N LYS A 74 16.83 -5.37 -19.64
CA LYS A 74 15.38 -5.57 -19.80
C LYS A 74 14.61 -5.72 -18.49
N LYS A 75 15.28 -6.01 -17.36
CA LYS A 75 14.66 -6.11 -16.03
C LYS A 75 14.56 -4.76 -15.33
N ILE A 76 15.25 -3.72 -15.81
CA ILE A 76 15.08 -2.37 -15.30
C ILE A 76 13.66 -1.90 -15.62
N ASP A 77 12.95 -1.38 -14.62
CA ASP A 77 11.63 -0.80 -14.81
C ASP A 77 11.70 0.30 -15.88
N ALA A 78 10.77 0.26 -16.83
CA ALA A 78 10.72 1.23 -17.93
C ALA A 78 10.61 2.68 -17.43
N ALA A 79 9.99 2.91 -16.27
CA ALA A 79 9.88 4.22 -15.64
C ALA A 79 11.20 4.73 -15.06
N GLU A 80 12.11 3.82 -14.68
CA GLU A 80 13.42 4.14 -14.09
C GLU A 80 14.56 4.09 -15.11
N ARG A 81 14.31 3.49 -16.28
CA ARG A 81 15.32 3.33 -17.32
C ARG A 81 15.66 4.69 -17.96
N PRO A 82 16.96 5.04 -18.08
CA PRO A 82 17.38 6.20 -18.85
C PRO A 82 16.90 6.12 -20.28
N ARG A 83 16.59 7.27 -20.89
CA ARG A 83 16.26 7.31 -22.30
C ARG A 83 17.51 7.05 -23.14
N VAL A 84 17.45 6.07 -24.04
CA VAL A 84 18.58 5.63 -24.85
C VAL A 84 18.48 6.21 -26.27
N TYR A 85 19.44 7.05 -26.63
CA TYR A 85 19.57 7.62 -27.96
C TYR A 85 20.71 6.93 -28.69
N CYS A 86 20.44 6.35 -29.84
CA CYS A 86 21.44 5.60 -30.58
C CYS A 86 21.76 6.25 -31.91
N ALA A 87 23.04 6.31 -32.22
CA ALA A 87 23.52 6.70 -33.53
C ALA A 87 24.28 5.54 -34.16
N TYR A 88 24.02 5.26 -35.43
CA TYR A 88 24.68 4.17 -36.14
C TYR A 88 25.33 4.67 -37.44
N GLU A 89 26.43 4.02 -37.80
CA GLU A 89 27.25 4.37 -38.96
C GLU A 89 26.62 3.89 -40.27
N LYS A 90 26.59 4.76 -41.29
CA LYS A 90 26.24 4.35 -42.66
C LYS A 90 27.45 3.86 -43.46
N GLN A 91 28.64 4.42 -43.23
CA GLN A 91 29.83 4.02 -43.98
C GLN A 91 30.53 2.82 -43.32
N SER A 92 31.30 2.09 -44.11
CA SER A 92 32.12 0.97 -43.63
C SER A 92 33.45 1.48 -43.10
N THR A 93 33.98 0.81 -42.07
CA THR A 93 35.35 1.02 -41.58
C THR A 93 36.20 -0.11 -42.12
N PHE A 94 37.30 0.20 -42.81
CA PHE A 94 38.16 -0.80 -43.46
C PHE A 94 37.39 -1.77 -44.38
N GLY A 95 36.37 -1.27 -45.09
CA GLY A 95 35.58 -2.07 -46.04
C GLY A 95 34.47 -2.93 -45.42
N ILE A 96 34.35 -2.97 -44.09
CA ILE A 96 33.30 -3.73 -43.38
C ILE A 96 32.42 -2.83 -42.49
N LYS A 97 31.19 -3.27 -42.23
CA LYS A 97 30.35 -2.69 -41.18
C LYS A 97 30.84 -3.21 -39.82
N ILE A 98 31.19 -2.31 -38.89
CA ILE A 98 31.75 -2.71 -37.60
C ILE A 98 30.64 -3.11 -36.64
N VAL A 99 29.57 -2.32 -36.59
CA VAL A 99 28.36 -2.62 -35.83
C VAL A 99 27.16 -2.65 -36.75
N GLU A 100 26.47 -3.80 -36.79
CA GLU A 100 25.27 -3.95 -37.61
C GLU A 100 24.12 -3.14 -37.01
N TRP A 101 23.21 -2.67 -37.86
CA TRP A 101 22.08 -1.84 -37.41
C TRP A 101 21.30 -2.47 -36.25
N ALA A 102 20.92 -3.75 -36.37
CA ALA A 102 20.16 -4.47 -35.36
C ALA A 102 20.88 -4.59 -34.00
N SER A 103 22.21 -4.56 -34.01
CA SER A 103 23.06 -4.56 -32.83
C SER A 103 23.21 -3.15 -32.26
N GLY A 104 23.36 -2.14 -33.12
CA GLY A 104 23.47 -0.74 -32.72
C GLY A 104 22.17 -0.12 -32.20
N THR A 105 21.00 -0.70 -32.52
CA THR A 105 19.68 -0.12 -32.21
C THR A 105 18.83 -0.89 -31.19
N ARG A 106 19.35 -1.98 -30.62
CA ARG A 106 18.56 -2.98 -29.87
C ARG A 106 17.76 -2.42 -28.68
N HIS A 107 18.36 -1.55 -27.88
CA HIS A 107 17.76 -0.99 -26.66
C HIS A 107 17.41 0.49 -26.76
N CYS A 108 17.25 1.00 -27.98
CA CYS A 108 17.15 2.43 -28.23
C CYS A 108 15.71 2.91 -28.23
N ASP A 109 15.47 4.05 -27.60
CA ASP A 109 14.18 4.75 -27.63
C ASP A 109 14.11 5.75 -28.80
N ASP A 110 15.27 6.21 -29.30
CA ASP A 110 15.41 7.02 -30.51
C ASP A 110 16.68 6.61 -31.27
N THR A 111 16.64 6.67 -32.60
CA THR A 111 17.76 6.28 -33.46
C THR A 111 18.02 7.30 -34.56
N LEU A 112 19.30 7.59 -34.81
CA LEU A 112 19.72 8.42 -35.94
C LEU A 112 20.81 7.72 -36.75
N PRO A 113 20.66 7.62 -38.08
CA PRO A 113 21.78 7.25 -38.92
C PRO A 113 22.74 8.43 -39.10
N ILE A 114 24.04 8.16 -39.08
CA ILE A 114 25.08 9.16 -39.36
C ILE A 114 25.87 8.74 -40.60
N ASN A 115 26.06 9.67 -41.54
CA ASN A 115 26.89 9.43 -42.71
C ASN A 115 28.40 9.48 -42.40
N ALA A 116 28.85 8.60 -41.52
CA ALA A 116 30.23 8.44 -41.08
C ALA A 116 30.56 6.94 -40.94
N ASN A 117 31.85 6.63 -40.72
CA ASN A 117 32.30 5.28 -40.35
C ASN A 117 32.45 5.18 -38.82
N HIS A 118 32.82 4.00 -38.31
CA HIS A 118 32.89 3.72 -36.87
C HIS A 118 33.89 4.61 -36.13
N ILE A 119 34.91 5.11 -36.80
CA ILE A 119 35.95 5.95 -36.21
C ILE A 119 35.53 7.42 -36.23
N THR A 120 34.89 7.88 -37.31
CA THR A 120 34.55 9.30 -37.52
C THR A 120 33.16 9.68 -37.03
N ILE A 121 32.30 8.71 -36.69
CA ILE A 121 30.93 8.96 -36.18
C ILE A 121 30.88 9.86 -34.94
N VAL A 122 31.95 9.89 -34.14
CA VAL A 122 32.10 10.75 -32.95
C VAL A 122 33.07 11.92 -33.14
N LYS A 123 33.47 12.22 -34.38
CA LYS A 123 34.39 13.30 -34.72
C LYS A 123 33.68 14.34 -35.59
N PRO A 124 32.76 15.14 -35.01
CA PRO A 124 32.08 16.19 -35.76
C PRO A 124 33.09 17.19 -36.30
N ASP A 125 32.88 17.63 -37.53
CA ASP A 125 33.64 18.69 -38.19
C ASP A 125 33.06 20.08 -37.86
N ASP A 126 31.75 20.18 -37.64
CA ASP A 126 31.09 21.38 -37.18
C ASP A 126 29.89 21.11 -36.23
N ALA A 127 29.25 22.20 -35.77
CA ALA A 127 28.12 22.15 -34.84
C ALA A 127 26.82 21.62 -35.45
N SER A 128 26.73 21.53 -36.78
CA SER A 128 25.59 21.02 -37.54
C SER A 128 25.73 19.54 -37.90
N HIS A 129 26.91 18.95 -37.71
CA HIS A 129 27.16 17.53 -37.96
C HIS A 129 26.14 16.63 -37.22
N ASP A 130 25.68 15.56 -37.88
CA ASP A 130 24.61 14.69 -37.36
C ASP A 130 24.89 14.14 -35.95
N SER A 131 26.17 13.89 -35.62
CA SER A 131 26.56 13.44 -34.27
C SER A 131 26.25 14.49 -33.19
N MET A 132 26.40 15.78 -33.51
CA MET A 132 25.99 16.87 -32.61
C MET A 132 24.48 16.92 -32.46
N MET A 133 23.72 16.63 -33.52
CA MET A 133 22.26 16.57 -33.45
C MET A 133 21.76 15.47 -32.51
N VAL A 134 22.39 14.29 -32.47
CA VAL A 134 22.05 13.22 -31.53
C VAL A 134 22.21 13.70 -30.09
N VAL A 135 23.34 14.33 -29.78
CA VAL A 135 23.61 14.87 -28.43
C VAL A 135 22.61 15.97 -28.08
N GLN A 136 22.33 16.90 -29.00
CA GLN A 136 21.34 17.95 -28.81
C GLN A 136 19.95 17.38 -28.53
N ARG A 137 19.52 16.33 -29.22
CA ARG A 137 18.24 15.64 -28.94
C ARG A 137 18.19 15.06 -27.54
N ALA A 138 19.29 14.47 -27.08
CA ALA A 138 19.38 13.92 -25.72
C ALA A 138 19.36 15.01 -24.64
N LEU A 139 20.00 16.16 -24.89
CA LEU A 139 20.12 17.24 -23.91
C LEU A 139 18.91 18.19 -23.89
N LYS A 140 18.24 18.42 -25.02
CA LYS A 140 17.16 19.41 -25.16
C LYS A 140 16.04 19.24 -24.11
N PRO A 141 15.53 18.03 -23.81
CA PRO A 141 14.50 17.85 -22.77
C PRO A 141 14.98 18.27 -21.37
N LEU A 142 16.28 18.17 -21.10
CA LEU A 142 16.89 18.46 -19.80
C LEU A 142 17.14 19.95 -19.59
N LEU A 143 17.20 20.72 -20.68
CA LEU A 143 17.33 22.18 -20.63
C LEU A 143 16.00 22.86 -20.29
N SER A 144 14.88 22.27 -20.71
CA SER A 144 13.55 22.83 -20.44
C SER A 144 12.98 22.40 -19.09
N LYS A 145 13.39 21.24 -18.55
CA LYS A 145 12.93 20.72 -17.26
C LYS A 145 14.05 20.01 -16.50
N PRO A 146 14.24 20.30 -15.20
CA PRO A 146 15.19 19.56 -14.38
C PRO A 146 14.77 18.09 -14.27
N PHE A 147 15.74 17.18 -14.42
CA PHE A 147 15.51 15.74 -14.27
C PHE A 147 15.23 15.32 -12.83
N GLN A 148 15.51 16.17 -11.84
CA GLN A 148 15.28 15.80 -10.46
C GLN A 148 13.78 15.59 -10.18
N PRO A 149 13.42 14.60 -9.34
CA PRO A 149 12.05 14.48 -8.85
C PRO A 149 11.69 15.74 -8.05
N LYS A 150 10.41 16.08 -8.04
CA LYS A 150 9.90 17.23 -7.27
C LYS A 150 8.64 16.81 -6.54
N LEU A 151 8.75 16.66 -5.21
CA LEU A 151 7.63 16.37 -4.35
C LEU A 151 6.71 17.59 -4.23
N GLU A 152 5.44 17.42 -4.57
CA GLU A 152 4.36 18.35 -4.29
C GLU A 152 3.26 17.63 -3.50
N THR A 153 2.82 18.24 -2.40
CA THR A 153 1.78 17.71 -1.51
C THR A 153 0.60 18.68 -1.47
N PRO A 154 -0.20 18.79 -2.56
CA PRO A 154 -1.24 19.82 -2.69
C PRO A 154 -2.33 19.74 -1.62
N ASP A 155 -2.50 18.58 -0.98
CA ASP A 155 -3.47 18.37 0.10
C ASP A 155 -2.92 18.73 1.49
N PHE A 156 -1.65 19.13 1.61
CA PHE A 156 -1.03 19.53 2.88
C PHE A 156 -0.96 21.05 2.95
N ALA A 157 -1.54 21.62 4.00
CA ALA A 157 -1.33 23.02 4.34
C ALA A 157 0.06 23.18 4.98
N LEU A 158 0.61 24.39 4.92
CA LEU A 158 1.79 24.77 5.69
C LEU A 158 1.34 25.61 6.88
N ASP A 159 1.67 25.15 8.09
CA ASP A 159 1.42 25.84 9.35
C ASP A 159 2.71 25.84 10.17
N ASP A 160 3.26 27.04 10.43
CA ASP A 160 4.54 27.23 11.13
C ASP A 160 5.69 26.34 10.61
N GLY A 161 5.81 26.24 9.28
CA GLY A 161 6.83 25.42 8.61
C GLY A 161 6.60 23.90 8.67
N LYS A 162 5.49 23.44 9.26
CA LYS A 162 5.09 22.03 9.30
C LYS A 162 4.02 21.74 8.26
N ALA A 163 4.07 20.55 7.68
CA ALA A 163 3.00 20.07 6.82
C ALA A 163 1.81 19.64 7.67
N VAL A 164 0.62 20.13 7.36
CA VAL A 164 -0.63 19.83 8.09
C VAL A 164 -1.66 19.24 7.13
N LEU A 165 -2.10 18.03 7.46
CA LEU A 165 -3.23 17.36 6.82
C LEU A 165 -4.46 17.53 7.71
N THR A 166 -5.52 18.13 7.19
CA THR A 166 -6.79 18.26 7.94
C THR A 166 -7.78 17.19 7.47
N ILE A 167 -8.34 16.45 8.43
CA ILE A 167 -9.45 15.51 8.22
C ILE A 167 -10.71 16.17 8.77
N ASP A 168 -11.44 16.86 7.90
CA ASP A 168 -12.69 17.57 8.20
C ASP A 168 -13.93 16.83 7.67
N ASN A 169 -13.74 15.69 7.01
CA ASN A 169 -14.84 14.87 6.53
C ASN A 169 -15.63 14.25 7.71
N PRO A 170 -16.96 14.23 7.69
CA PRO A 170 -17.79 13.68 8.77
C PRO A 170 -17.59 12.17 9.02
N PHE A 171 -16.98 11.44 8.09
CA PHE A 171 -16.61 10.03 8.25
C PHE A 171 -15.15 9.83 8.71
N GLY A 172 -14.43 10.92 9.01
CA GLY A 172 -13.08 10.85 9.55
C GLY A 172 -12.05 10.37 8.53
N LYS A 173 -12.19 10.73 7.25
CA LYS A 173 -11.28 10.34 6.16
C LYS A 173 -10.88 11.51 5.26
N ARG A 174 -9.77 11.36 4.54
CA ARG A 174 -9.27 12.35 3.59
C ARG A 174 -8.49 11.66 2.46
N ASP A 175 -8.81 11.99 1.22
CA ASP A 175 -7.97 11.62 0.09
C ASP A 175 -6.76 12.57 0.03
N VAL A 176 -5.58 12.00 -0.23
CA VAL A 176 -4.29 12.71 -0.24
C VAL A 176 -3.56 12.42 -1.53
N THR A 177 -2.99 13.45 -2.11
CA THR A 177 -2.22 13.38 -3.35
C THR A 177 -0.74 13.60 -3.06
N ILE A 178 0.09 12.66 -3.49
CA ILE A 178 1.53 12.82 -3.54
C ILE A 178 1.91 12.99 -5.02
N LYS A 179 2.29 14.19 -5.42
CA LYS A 179 2.56 14.53 -6.82
C LYS A 179 4.05 14.63 -7.06
N ASN A 180 4.49 14.05 -8.18
CA ASN A 180 5.81 14.29 -8.73
C ASN A 180 5.71 15.32 -9.86
N ALA A 181 6.11 16.56 -9.59
CA ALA A 181 6.17 17.62 -10.60
C ALA A 181 7.53 17.71 -11.30
N GLY A 182 8.43 16.76 -11.04
CA GLY A 182 9.78 16.69 -11.58
C GLY A 182 9.91 15.75 -12.78
N GLY A 183 11.11 15.75 -13.38
CA GLY A 183 11.41 14.95 -14.57
C GLY A 183 11.91 13.52 -14.30
N GLY A 184 12.22 13.19 -13.04
CA GLY A 184 12.74 11.90 -12.61
C GLY A 184 11.78 11.19 -11.66
N VAL A 185 12.06 9.94 -11.29
CA VAL A 185 11.17 9.15 -10.43
C VAL A 185 11.24 9.63 -8.98
N LEU A 186 10.09 10.03 -8.43
CA LEU A 186 9.94 10.35 -7.02
C LEU A 186 9.76 9.03 -6.26
N ARG A 187 10.66 8.75 -5.33
CA ARG A 187 10.50 7.64 -4.38
C ARG A 187 10.20 8.20 -3.01
N TYR A 188 9.19 7.65 -2.36
CA TYR A 188 8.79 8.09 -1.03
C TYR A 188 8.31 6.93 -0.16
N SER A 189 8.39 7.14 1.14
CA SER A 189 7.84 6.25 2.15
C SER A 189 7.18 7.08 3.25
N LEU A 190 6.25 6.45 3.95
CA LEU A 190 5.65 7.02 5.15
C LEU A 190 6.20 6.24 6.35
N GLU A 191 6.75 6.93 7.33
CA GLU A 191 7.38 6.36 8.52
C GLU A 191 6.73 6.90 9.81
N GLN A 192 7.06 6.31 10.96
CA GLN A 192 6.54 6.69 12.29
C GLN A 192 5.00 6.70 12.36
N TRP A 193 4.39 5.63 11.89
CA TRP A 193 2.93 5.55 11.81
C TRP A 193 2.28 5.49 13.18
N PRO A 194 1.34 6.40 13.46
CA PRO A 194 0.69 6.43 14.75
C PRO A 194 -0.41 5.36 14.81
N ASP A 195 -0.61 4.82 16.01
CA ASP A 195 -1.80 4.03 16.28
C ASP A 195 -3.05 4.90 16.12
N GLY A 196 -4.07 4.33 15.48
CA GLY A 196 -5.37 4.97 15.29
C GLY A 196 -5.54 5.80 14.01
N LEU A 197 -4.59 5.71 13.08
CA LEU A 197 -4.69 6.25 11.73
C LEU A 197 -4.43 5.12 10.70
N HIS A 198 -5.26 5.06 9.69
CA HIS A 198 -5.13 4.17 8.53
C HIS A 198 -4.72 4.96 7.31
N ILE A 199 -3.79 4.40 6.52
CA ILE A 199 -3.34 4.99 5.25
C ILE A 199 -3.34 3.90 4.18
N TRP A 200 -4.10 4.09 3.10
CA TRP A 200 -4.22 3.17 1.97
C TRP A 200 -3.58 3.73 0.70
N PRO A 201 -3.04 2.89 -0.21
CA PRO A 201 -3.00 1.41 -0.17
C PRO A 201 -1.94 0.75 0.74
N GLY A 202 -1.40 1.42 1.76
CA GLY A 202 -0.60 0.77 2.81
C GLY A 202 0.86 1.21 2.86
N ALA A 203 1.66 0.44 3.60
CA ALA A 203 3.04 0.78 3.97
C ALA A 203 4.05 0.37 2.92
N GLY A 204 5.21 1.05 2.91
CA GLY A 204 6.36 0.64 2.12
C GLY A 204 6.89 1.74 1.21
N ASP A 205 7.93 1.39 0.47
CA ASP A 205 8.53 2.26 -0.54
C ASP A 205 7.63 2.35 -1.76
N ARG A 206 7.37 3.58 -2.21
CA ARG A 206 6.50 3.89 -3.33
C ARG A 206 7.25 4.71 -4.36
N SER A 207 6.90 4.53 -5.62
CA SER A 207 7.46 5.29 -6.73
C SER A 207 6.36 6.01 -7.51
N VAL A 208 6.62 7.26 -7.86
CA VAL A 208 5.74 8.09 -8.68
C VAL A 208 6.54 8.53 -9.91
N PRO A 209 6.17 8.06 -11.12
CA PRO A 209 6.86 8.48 -12.34
C PRO A 209 6.82 10.00 -12.55
N ALA A 210 7.67 10.48 -13.45
CA ALA A 210 7.74 11.89 -13.79
C ALA A 210 6.36 12.45 -14.19
N GLU A 211 6.01 13.61 -13.65
CA GLU A 211 4.75 14.32 -13.93
C GLU A 211 3.47 13.54 -13.58
N GLN A 212 3.57 12.51 -12.75
CA GLN A 212 2.42 11.73 -12.28
C GLN A 212 2.11 12.04 -10.81
N ALA A 213 1.00 11.47 -10.34
CA ALA A 213 0.57 11.58 -8.95
C ALA A 213 0.14 10.21 -8.42
N ASP A 214 0.45 9.99 -7.15
CA ASP A 214 -0.04 8.88 -6.37
C ASP A 214 -1.18 9.36 -5.45
N LYS A 215 -2.16 8.49 -5.25
CA LYS A 215 -3.37 8.77 -4.48
C LYS A 215 -3.41 7.86 -3.26
N LEU A 216 -3.54 8.50 -2.11
CA LEU A 216 -3.63 7.87 -0.80
C LEU A 216 -4.99 8.18 -0.20
N GLN A 217 -5.47 7.30 0.67
CA GLN A 217 -6.59 7.61 1.56
C GLN A 217 -6.09 7.53 2.99
N VAL A 218 -6.33 8.57 3.77
CA VAL A 218 -6.05 8.61 5.21
C VAL A 218 -7.38 8.57 5.95
N ALA A 219 -7.58 7.66 6.90
CA ALA A 219 -8.76 7.66 7.74
C ALA A 219 -8.43 7.36 9.20
N LEU A 220 -9.27 7.85 10.08
CA LEU A 220 -9.24 7.52 11.50
C LEU A 220 -9.63 6.05 11.70
N ALA A 221 -8.89 5.36 12.55
CA ALA A 221 -9.31 4.08 13.12
C ALA A 221 -10.57 4.25 13.95
N TYR A 222 -11.40 3.22 13.99
CA TYR A 222 -12.62 3.21 14.79
C TYR A 222 -12.31 3.40 16.28
N GLY A 223 -13.13 4.21 16.98
CA GLY A 223 -13.01 4.39 18.44
C GLY A 223 -11.80 5.21 18.93
N GLN A 224 -10.98 5.77 18.03
CA GLN A 224 -9.91 6.70 18.37
C GLN A 224 -10.45 8.03 18.92
N GLU A 225 -9.73 8.60 19.89
CA GLU A 225 -10.11 9.78 20.68
C GLU A 225 -9.16 10.96 20.55
N LYS A 226 -7.98 10.79 19.94
CA LYS A 226 -7.04 11.88 19.69
C LYS A 226 -7.50 12.74 18.51
N GLU A 227 -7.34 14.05 18.65
CA GLU A 227 -7.63 15.05 17.60
C GLU A 227 -6.40 15.38 16.74
N GLU A 228 -5.22 14.94 17.16
CA GLU A 228 -3.96 15.17 16.45
C GLU A 228 -3.10 13.90 16.38
N PHE A 229 -2.49 13.68 15.22
CA PHE A 229 -1.52 12.63 14.94
C PHE A 229 -0.32 13.20 14.21
N ALA A 230 0.76 12.42 14.14
CA ALA A 230 1.90 12.75 13.30
C ALA A 230 2.45 11.50 12.61
N PHE A 231 2.94 11.66 11.39
CA PHE A 231 3.79 10.69 10.69
C PHE A 231 4.90 11.43 9.93
N VAL A 232 5.89 10.70 9.41
CA VAL A 232 6.99 11.28 8.64
C VAL A 232 6.86 10.88 7.16
N LEU A 233 6.89 11.84 6.26
CA LEU A 233 7.02 11.64 4.82
C LEU A 233 8.48 11.77 4.43
N LYS A 234 9.09 10.67 4.00
CA LYS A 234 10.47 10.64 3.52
C LYS A 234 10.47 10.50 2.01
N SER A 235 11.34 11.23 1.31
CA SER A 235 11.47 11.11 -0.13
C SER A 235 12.91 11.28 -0.60
N ASN A 236 13.17 10.95 -1.87
CA ASN A 236 14.43 11.30 -2.54
C ASN A 236 14.44 12.73 -3.13
N ALA A 237 13.39 13.52 -2.92
CA ALA A 237 13.23 14.86 -3.49
C ALA A 237 13.26 15.98 -2.44
N SER A 238 13.22 15.65 -1.15
CA SER A 238 13.21 16.60 -0.05
C SER A 238 13.77 15.97 1.22
N GLU A 239 14.17 16.81 2.18
CA GLU A 239 14.39 16.35 3.56
C GLU A 239 13.12 15.70 4.14
N PRO A 240 13.24 14.78 5.12
CA PRO A 240 12.09 14.19 5.79
C PRO A 240 11.16 15.25 6.37
N GLN A 241 9.87 15.14 6.07
CA GLN A 241 8.84 16.09 6.50
C GLN A 241 7.96 15.46 7.58
N GLN A 242 7.86 16.11 8.73
CA GLN A 242 6.84 15.74 9.72
C GLN A 242 5.49 16.28 9.25
N VAL A 243 4.51 15.37 9.13
CA VAL A 243 3.14 15.71 8.75
C VAL A 243 2.26 15.58 9.99
N LEU A 244 1.66 16.69 10.42
CA LEU A 244 0.65 16.71 11.46
C LEU A 244 -0.73 16.45 10.85
N VAL A 245 -1.49 15.53 11.42
CA VAL A 245 -2.86 15.24 10.98
C VAL A 245 -3.82 15.77 12.05
N ARG A 246 -4.68 16.71 11.70
CA ARG A 246 -5.65 17.34 12.61
C ARG A 246 -7.08 16.97 12.26
N ILE A 247 -7.88 16.71 13.28
CA ILE A 247 -9.30 16.34 13.14
C ILE A 247 -10.15 17.35 13.92
N PRO A 248 -10.49 18.50 13.31
CA PRO A 248 -11.19 19.58 14.00
C PRO A 248 -12.65 19.24 14.37
N ASN A 249 -13.24 18.23 13.73
CA ASN A 249 -14.64 17.84 13.92
C ASN A 249 -14.80 16.41 14.47
N LEU A 250 -13.93 16.01 15.42
CA LEU A 250 -13.91 14.66 15.97
C LEU A 250 -15.27 14.23 16.54
N GLU A 251 -16.02 15.12 17.19
CA GLU A 251 -17.38 14.82 17.69
C GLU A 251 -18.36 14.46 16.57
N THR A 252 -18.28 15.15 15.42
CA THR A 252 -19.10 14.82 14.24
C THR A 252 -18.73 13.46 13.67
N VAL A 253 -17.44 13.12 13.69
CA VAL A 253 -16.95 11.79 13.28
C VAL A 253 -17.49 10.70 14.21
N ARG A 254 -17.50 10.95 15.52
CA ARG A 254 -18.07 10.02 16.52
C ARG A 254 -19.56 9.80 16.30
N ALA A 255 -20.34 10.87 16.16
CA ALA A 255 -21.78 10.78 15.89
C ALA A 255 -22.08 9.98 14.60
N ASN A 256 -21.28 10.16 13.54
CA ASN A 256 -21.44 9.39 12.31
C ASN A 256 -21.11 7.90 12.48
N ARG A 257 -20.16 7.55 13.36
CA ARG A 257 -19.81 6.16 13.67
C ARG A 257 -20.90 5.46 14.49
N GLU A 258 -21.56 6.18 15.39
CA GLU A 258 -22.74 5.68 16.12
C GLU A 258 -23.92 5.46 15.17
N ALA A 259 -24.16 6.40 14.26
CA ALA A 259 -25.17 6.25 13.21
C ALA A 259 -24.86 5.05 12.29
N LEU A 260 -23.58 4.83 11.94
CA LEU A 260 -23.17 3.65 11.17
C LEU A 260 -23.46 2.35 11.93
N ALA A 261 -23.18 2.30 13.24
CA ALA A 261 -23.50 1.15 14.07
C ALA A 261 -25.02 0.85 14.10
N THR A 262 -25.84 1.91 14.12
CA THR A 262 -27.30 1.83 14.05
C THR A 262 -27.79 1.31 12.68
N ASP A 263 -27.17 1.75 11.58
CA ASP A 263 -27.46 1.25 10.24
C ASP A 263 -27.10 -0.24 10.11
N VAL A 264 -25.98 -0.66 10.68
CA VAL A 264 -25.55 -2.06 10.72
C VAL A 264 -26.56 -2.91 11.49
N LEU A 265 -26.98 -2.49 12.68
CA LEU A 265 -28.03 -3.19 13.44
C LEU A 265 -29.35 -3.27 12.66
N THR A 266 -29.71 -2.22 11.92
CA THR A 266 -30.91 -2.23 11.07
C THR A 266 -30.77 -3.26 9.93
N SER A 267 -29.61 -3.35 9.31
CA SER A 267 -29.31 -4.35 8.28
C SER A 267 -29.34 -5.78 8.84
N LEU A 268 -28.75 -5.99 10.01
CA LEU A 268 -28.79 -7.29 10.70
C LEU A 268 -30.21 -7.67 11.10
N ASN A 269 -31.00 -6.75 11.63
CA ASN A 269 -32.40 -7.02 11.97
C ASN A 269 -33.21 -7.41 10.72
N SER A 270 -33.02 -6.71 9.60
CA SER A 270 -33.68 -7.06 8.33
C SER A 270 -33.28 -8.46 7.84
N LEU A 271 -32.00 -8.85 7.97
CA LEU A 271 -31.54 -10.20 7.64
C LEU A 271 -32.21 -11.25 8.54
N LEU A 272 -32.34 -10.97 9.83
CA LEU A 272 -32.87 -11.88 10.84
C LEU A 272 -34.42 -11.89 10.91
N GLU A 273 -35.08 -11.01 10.17
CA GLU A 273 -36.54 -11.00 9.96
C GLU A 273 -36.98 -11.83 8.75
N ASP A 274 -36.09 -12.00 7.78
CA ASP A 274 -36.37 -12.75 6.57
C ASP A 274 -36.31 -14.26 6.84
N ALA A 275 -37.44 -14.95 6.65
CA ALA A 275 -37.56 -16.38 6.93
C ALA A 275 -36.68 -17.27 6.04
N ASP A 276 -36.38 -16.85 4.80
CA ASP A 276 -35.47 -17.59 3.91
C ASP A 276 -34.02 -17.45 4.39
N GLN A 277 -33.63 -16.23 4.79
CA GLN A 277 -32.29 -15.97 5.34
C GLN A 277 -32.07 -16.69 6.67
N VAL A 278 -33.07 -16.69 7.56
CA VAL A 278 -33.01 -17.44 8.82
C VAL A 278 -32.84 -18.94 8.58
N ARG A 279 -33.62 -19.53 7.66
CA ARG A 279 -33.45 -20.94 7.28
C ARG A 279 -32.07 -21.22 6.69
N ALA A 280 -31.52 -20.31 5.90
CA ALA A 280 -30.17 -20.44 5.36
C ALA A 280 -29.12 -20.42 6.49
N LEU A 281 -29.24 -19.52 7.46
CA LEU A 281 -28.35 -19.44 8.63
C LEU A 281 -28.42 -20.69 9.52
N GLU A 282 -29.59 -21.32 9.65
CA GLU A 282 -29.78 -22.57 10.39
C GLU A 282 -29.22 -23.81 9.66
N ALA A 283 -29.19 -23.78 8.32
CA ALA A 283 -28.79 -24.92 7.50
C ALA A 283 -27.27 -25.06 7.29
N VAL A 284 -26.49 -24.03 7.60
CA VAL A 284 -25.04 -23.98 7.37
C VAL A 284 -24.23 -24.28 8.64
N SER A 285 -22.91 -24.46 8.51
CA SER A 285 -22.04 -24.52 9.69
C SER A 285 -21.99 -23.17 10.41
N ARG A 286 -21.53 -23.16 11.66
CA ARG A 286 -21.36 -21.92 12.41
C ARG A 286 -20.41 -20.94 11.72
N GLU A 287 -19.30 -21.44 11.19
CA GLU A 287 -18.30 -20.63 10.49
C GLU A 287 -18.91 -19.98 9.24
N GLN A 288 -19.73 -20.72 8.51
CA GLN A 288 -20.48 -20.20 7.36
C GLN A 288 -21.54 -19.16 7.77
N ALA A 289 -22.25 -19.39 8.88
CA ALA A 289 -23.19 -18.40 9.42
C ALA A 289 -22.47 -17.10 9.82
N GLN A 290 -21.29 -17.22 10.43
CA GLN A 290 -20.42 -16.09 10.76
C GLN A 290 -19.99 -15.32 9.50
N GLU A 291 -19.60 -16.00 8.41
CA GLU A 291 -19.29 -15.33 7.14
C GLU A 291 -20.49 -14.55 6.59
N ILE A 292 -21.71 -15.08 6.70
CA ILE A 292 -22.93 -14.39 6.27
C ILE A 292 -23.16 -13.12 7.09
N ILE A 293 -23.03 -13.19 8.42
CA ILE A 293 -23.17 -12.01 9.29
C ILE A 293 -22.10 -10.97 8.98
N VAL A 294 -20.83 -11.38 8.85
CA VAL A 294 -19.73 -10.49 8.50
C VAL A 294 -19.96 -9.81 7.15
N GLY A 295 -20.46 -10.55 6.16
CA GLY A 295 -20.88 -10.01 4.86
C GLY A 295 -21.99 -8.98 4.97
N ALA A 296 -23.02 -9.26 5.77
CA ALA A 296 -24.13 -8.31 5.98
C ALA A 296 -23.69 -7.01 6.66
N VAL A 297 -22.73 -7.08 7.60
CA VAL A 297 -22.11 -5.88 8.23
C VAL A 297 -21.30 -5.09 7.20
N HIS A 298 -20.48 -5.78 6.40
CA HIS A 298 -19.72 -5.14 5.32
C HIS A 298 -20.63 -4.44 4.31
N ASP A 299 -21.70 -5.09 3.88
CA ASP A 299 -22.65 -4.53 2.92
C ASP A 299 -23.37 -3.29 3.47
N ALA A 300 -23.68 -3.28 4.77
CA ALA A 300 -24.23 -2.10 5.45
C ALA A 300 -23.23 -0.92 5.45
N ILE A 301 -21.94 -1.20 5.70
CA ILE A 301 -20.86 -0.20 5.62
C ILE A 301 -20.70 0.32 4.18
N ALA A 302 -20.70 -0.57 3.20
CA ALA A 302 -20.55 -0.23 1.78
C ALA A 302 -21.70 0.65 1.26
N LYS A 303 -22.95 0.40 1.72
CA LYS A 303 -24.14 1.20 1.35
C LYS A 303 -24.05 2.67 1.75
N ARG A 304 -23.25 3.02 2.76
CA ARG A 304 -23.10 4.40 3.23
C ARG A 304 -22.23 5.26 2.29
N ASP A 305 -21.78 4.71 1.16
CA ASP A 305 -20.90 5.33 0.15
C ASP A 305 -19.77 6.12 0.80
N LEU A 306 -19.03 5.46 1.69
CA LEU A 306 -17.88 6.05 2.35
C LEU A 306 -16.73 6.33 1.36
N LYS A 307 -16.86 5.92 0.08
CA LYS A 307 -15.79 5.99 -0.94
C LYS A 307 -14.45 5.49 -0.42
N LEU A 308 -14.50 4.47 0.43
CA LEU A 308 -13.31 3.74 0.88
C LEU A 308 -12.98 2.69 -0.17
N HIS A 309 -11.69 2.48 -0.40
CA HIS A 309 -11.22 1.28 -1.10
C HIS A 309 -11.85 0.01 -0.46
N GLU A 310 -12.13 -1.01 -1.26
CA GLU A 310 -12.78 -2.26 -0.78
C GLU A 310 -12.06 -2.87 0.43
N ALA A 311 -10.73 -3.00 0.38
CA ALA A 311 -9.96 -3.46 1.54
C ALA A 311 -10.13 -2.55 2.78
N GLY A 312 -10.34 -1.24 2.60
CA GLY A 312 -10.65 -0.31 3.68
C GLY A 312 -12.05 -0.49 4.26
N GLN A 313 -13.02 -0.90 3.44
CA GLN A 313 -14.36 -1.28 3.90
C GLN A 313 -14.28 -2.51 4.81
N TRP A 314 -13.55 -3.55 4.40
CA TRP A 314 -13.30 -4.74 5.22
C TRP A 314 -12.54 -4.45 6.52
N VAL A 315 -11.56 -3.54 6.49
CA VAL A 315 -10.88 -3.08 7.73
C VAL A 315 -11.88 -2.41 8.67
N LEU A 316 -12.72 -1.51 8.17
CA LEU A 316 -13.74 -0.84 8.99
C LEU A 316 -14.76 -1.84 9.54
N THR A 317 -15.14 -2.85 8.76
CA THR A 317 -15.96 -3.99 9.22
C THR A 317 -15.28 -4.70 10.38
N ALA A 318 -13.99 -5.03 10.25
CA ALA A 318 -13.22 -5.68 11.31
C ALA A 318 -13.14 -4.84 12.58
N GLU A 319 -12.86 -3.54 12.45
CA GLU A 319 -12.80 -2.62 13.56
C GLU A 319 -14.12 -2.53 14.32
N LEU A 320 -15.24 -2.38 13.59
CA LEU A 320 -16.56 -2.32 14.20
C LEU A 320 -16.89 -3.62 14.94
N LEU A 321 -16.69 -4.78 14.29
CA LEU A 321 -16.96 -6.09 14.87
C LEU A 321 -16.11 -6.36 16.12
N THR A 322 -14.84 -6.02 16.10
CA THR A 322 -13.97 -6.10 17.28
C THR A 322 -14.42 -5.12 18.37
N ALA A 323 -14.85 -3.89 18.00
CA ALA A 323 -15.34 -2.88 18.95
C ALA A 323 -16.68 -3.23 19.61
N VAL A 324 -17.51 -4.06 18.97
CA VAL A 324 -18.76 -4.61 19.55
C VAL A 324 -18.56 -5.96 20.20
N ASN A 325 -17.31 -6.30 20.55
CA ASN A 325 -16.92 -7.54 21.22
C ASN A 325 -17.25 -8.83 20.44
N TRP A 326 -17.24 -8.77 19.11
CA TRP A 326 -17.29 -9.94 18.21
C TRP A 326 -15.96 -10.14 17.48
N PRO A 327 -14.86 -10.40 18.22
CA PRO A 327 -13.51 -10.43 17.65
C PRO A 327 -13.30 -11.56 16.63
N SER A 328 -13.92 -12.74 16.77
CA SER A 328 -13.82 -13.79 15.74
C SER A 328 -14.41 -13.31 14.40
N TYR A 329 -15.48 -12.52 14.44
CA TYR A 329 -16.11 -11.96 13.25
C TYR A 329 -15.21 -10.87 12.65
N GLY A 330 -14.54 -10.08 13.51
CA GLY A 330 -13.49 -9.16 13.12
C GLY A 330 -12.31 -9.85 12.42
N ALA A 331 -11.92 -11.04 12.86
CA ALA A 331 -10.82 -11.81 12.26
C ALA A 331 -11.17 -12.25 10.83
N VAL A 332 -12.40 -12.72 10.61
CA VAL A 332 -12.91 -13.07 9.28
C VAL A 332 -12.88 -11.84 8.36
N ALA A 333 -13.31 -10.67 8.84
CA ALA A 333 -13.27 -9.43 8.07
C ALA A 333 -11.83 -9.01 7.71
N LEU A 334 -10.86 -9.19 8.61
CA LEU A 334 -9.43 -8.95 8.31
C LEU A 334 -8.89 -9.91 7.25
N GLN A 335 -9.29 -11.18 7.31
CA GLN A 335 -8.91 -12.15 6.29
C GLN A 335 -9.45 -11.76 4.90
N ARG A 336 -10.69 -11.25 4.84
CA ARG A 336 -11.26 -10.68 3.61
C ARG A 336 -10.48 -9.45 3.13
N ALA A 337 -10.12 -8.54 4.04
CA ALA A 337 -9.29 -7.37 3.72
C ALA A 337 -7.93 -7.77 3.11
N GLN A 338 -7.28 -8.79 3.68
CA GLN A 338 -6.02 -9.34 3.17
C GLN A 338 -6.19 -9.99 1.79
N GLY A 339 -7.30 -10.71 1.57
CA GLY A 339 -7.61 -11.30 0.27
C GLY A 339 -7.75 -10.25 -0.85
N VAL A 340 -8.31 -9.08 -0.53
CA VAL A 340 -8.46 -7.96 -1.47
C VAL A 340 -7.14 -7.21 -1.68
N ALA A 341 -6.39 -6.94 -0.60
CA ALA A 341 -5.14 -6.20 -0.66
C ALA A 341 -4.07 -6.85 0.23
N PRO A 342 -3.26 -7.80 -0.28
CA PRO A 342 -2.31 -8.56 0.55
C PRO A 342 -1.29 -7.71 1.30
N ALA A 343 -0.91 -6.54 0.78
CA ALA A 343 0.03 -5.64 1.44
C ALA A 343 -0.54 -4.94 2.69
N ILE A 344 -1.88 -4.91 2.84
CA ILE A 344 -2.55 -4.15 3.91
C ILE A 344 -2.17 -4.65 5.30
N VAL A 345 -1.91 -5.96 5.45
CA VAL A 345 -1.54 -6.62 6.70
C VAL A 345 -0.18 -6.17 7.23
N ASN A 346 0.65 -5.56 6.37
CA ASN A 346 1.94 -5.03 6.79
C ASN A 346 1.85 -3.67 7.49
N THR A 347 0.67 -3.03 7.44
CA THR A 347 0.40 -1.72 8.05
C THR A 347 0.36 -1.83 9.58
N PRO A 348 1.19 -1.08 10.34
CA PRO A 348 1.17 -1.02 11.80
C PRO A 348 -0.22 -1.02 12.47
N SER A 349 -1.13 -0.16 12.01
CA SER A 349 -2.49 -0.10 12.58
C SER A 349 -3.27 -1.41 12.39
N ILE A 350 -3.10 -2.08 11.24
CA ILE A 350 -3.76 -3.35 10.93
C ILE A 350 -3.12 -4.50 11.69
N LYS A 351 -1.79 -4.48 11.87
CA LYS A 351 -1.11 -5.42 12.77
C LYS A 351 -1.63 -5.30 14.19
N SER A 352 -1.80 -4.07 14.69
CA SER A 352 -2.37 -3.84 16.02
C SER A 352 -3.81 -4.33 16.13
N LEU A 353 -4.64 -4.07 15.12
CA LEU A 353 -6.03 -4.52 15.08
C LEU A 353 -6.11 -6.05 15.01
N SER A 354 -5.33 -6.69 14.14
CA SER A 354 -5.28 -8.14 13.97
C SER A 354 -4.81 -8.83 15.24
N ALA A 355 -3.78 -8.29 15.89
CA ALA A 355 -3.29 -8.86 17.13
C ALA A 355 -4.28 -8.64 18.30
N THR A 356 -5.00 -7.52 18.35
CA THR A 356 -6.11 -7.30 19.31
C THR A 356 -7.22 -8.33 19.09
N THR A 357 -7.60 -8.51 17.84
CA THR A 357 -8.67 -9.41 17.40
C THR A 357 -8.33 -10.88 17.72
N ALA A 358 -7.11 -11.31 17.43
CA ALA A 358 -6.61 -12.67 17.73
C ALA A 358 -6.62 -12.97 19.23
N VAL A 359 -6.18 -12.02 20.06
CA VAL A 359 -6.20 -12.20 21.51
C VAL A 359 -7.64 -12.28 22.03
N LEU A 360 -8.50 -11.34 21.64
CA LEU A 360 -9.85 -11.26 22.16
C LEU A 360 -10.73 -12.45 21.73
N SER A 361 -10.49 -12.99 20.53
CA SER A 361 -11.14 -14.22 20.05
C SER A 361 -10.56 -15.48 20.71
N GLY A 362 -9.26 -15.46 21.04
CA GLY A 362 -8.54 -16.65 21.50
C GLY A 362 -8.08 -17.54 20.34
N GLU A 363 -8.22 -17.07 19.10
CA GLU A 363 -7.76 -17.77 17.90
C GLU A 363 -6.27 -17.47 17.66
N SER A 364 -5.47 -18.52 17.44
CA SER A 364 -4.04 -18.40 17.16
C SER A 364 -3.73 -18.02 15.71
N ASP A 365 -4.69 -18.21 14.80
CA ASP A 365 -4.55 -17.97 13.37
C ASP A 365 -4.83 -16.51 13.01
N SER A 366 -3.91 -15.63 13.43
CA SER A 366 -3.92 -14.22 13.00
C SER A 366 -3.23 -14.06 11.64
N PRO A 367 -3.85 -13.38 10.65
CA PRO A 367 -3.24 -13.15 9.34
C PRO A 367 -1.93 -12.33 9.38
N THR A 368 -1.57 -11.71 10.52
CA THR A 368 -0.41 -10.80 10.65
C THR A 368 0.76 -11.31 11.53
N GLY A 369 0.74 -12.54 12.05
CA GLY A 369 1.80 -13.02 12.96
C GLY A 369 1.66 -12.53 14.42
N PRO A 370 2.68 -12.70 15.28
CA PRO A 370 2.50 -13.05 16.69
C PRO A 370 1.92 -11.93 17.57
N ALA A 371 1.46 -12.36 18.76
CA ALA A 371 0.69 -11.60 19.73
C ALA A 371 1.28 -10.23 20.11
N LEU A 372 0.37 -9.28 20.45
CA LEU A 372 0.70 -8.00 21.07
C LEU A 372 1.61 -8.19 22.30
N PRO A 373 2.46 -7.20 22.62
CA PRO A 373 3.15 -7.16 23.90
C PRO A 373 2.15 -7.33 25.06
N PRO A 374 2.48 -8.13 26.11
CA PRO A 374 1.64 -8.31 27.30
C PRO A 374 1.18 -7.02 27.99
N GLU A 375 1.92 -5.93 27.81
CA GLU A 375 1.61 -4.61 28.34
C GLU A 375 0.33 -4.04 27.69
N ARG A 376 0.23 -4.09 26.34
CA ARG A 376 -0.96 -3.68 25.57
C ARG A 376 -2.19 -4.55 25.88
N LEU A 377 -1.97 -5.81 26.26
CA LEU A 377 -3.03 -6.74 26.65
C LEU A 377 -3.74 -6.31 27.95
N ARG A 378 -3.00 -5.73 28.89
CA ARG A 378 -3.54 -5.20 30.15
C ARG A 378 -4.27 -3.87 29.96
N GLU A 379 -3.95 -3.16 28.89
CA GLU A 379 -4.61 -1.91 28.49
C GLU A 379 -5.89 -2.13 27.66
N LEU A 380 -6.10 -3.34 27.11
CA LEU A 380 -7.35 -3.73 26.44
C LEU A 380 -8.48 -3.79 27.47
N THR A 381 -8.97 -2.62 27.80
CA THR A 381 -10.14 -2.43 28.62
C THR A 381 -11.33 -2.70 27.71
N ILE A 382 -12.15 -3.70 28.02
CA ILE A 382 -13.45 -3.81 27.36
C ILE A 382 -14.20 -2.52 27.66
N LYS A 383 -14.53 -1.75 26.62
CA LYS A 383 -15.33 -0.54 26.79
C LYS A 383 -16.72 -0.96 27.27
N GLU A 384 -17.21 -0.34 28.35
CA GLU A 384 -18.50 -0.68 28.96
C GLU A 384 -19.68 -0.38 28.03
N ARG A 385 -19.52 0.64 27.18
CA ARG A 385 -20.40 0.95 26.07
C ARG A 385 -19.68 0.65 24.76
N THR A 386 -20.34 -0.14 23.94
CA THR A 386 -19.92 -0.44 22.58
C THR A 386 -20.75 0.42 21.61
N PRO A 387 -20.38 0.49 20.33
CA PRO A 387 -21.20 1.15 19.33
C PRO A 387 -22.65 0.65 19.26
N PHE A 388 -22.85 -0.67 19.49
CA PHE A 388 -24.18 -1.28 19.51
C PHE A 388 -24.96 -1.01 20.80
N THR A 389 -24.29 -0.56 21.86
CA THR A 389 -24.95 -0.21 23.13
C THR A 389 -24.90 1.28 23.44
N SER A 390 -24.69 2.11 22.42
CA SER A 390 -24.98 3.54 22.50
C SER A 390 -26.47 3.79 22.74
N ASP A 391 -26.82 4.95 23.31
CA ASP A 391 -28.22 5.25 23.64
C ASP A 391 -29.13 5.23 22.40
N GLN A 392 -28.59 5.52 21.21
CA GLN A 392 -29.32 5.47 19.94
C GLN A 392 -29.48 4.04 19.38
N ALA A 393 -28.57 3.12 19.72
CA ALA A 393 -28.51 1.77 19.17
C ALA A 393 -29.15 0.72 20.08
N LEU A 394 -29.32 1.03 21.36
CA LEU A 394 -29.64 0.06 22.42
C LEU A 394 -30.91 -0.77 22.16
N GLU A 395 -31.98 -0.15 21.67
CA GLU A 395 -33.24 -0.85 21.35
C GLU A 395 -33.04 -1.86 20.22
N LYS A 396 -32.45 -1.41 19.10
CA LYS A 396 -32.15 -2.27 17.94
C LYS A 396 -31.19 -3.40 18.29
N ALA A 397 -30.21 -3.14 19.16
CA ALA A 397 -29.30 -4.17 19.64
C ALA A 397 -30.03 -5.24 20.47
N SER A 398 -31.02 -4.85 21.27
CA SER A 398 -31.89 -5.79 21.98
C SER A 398 -32.66 -6.69 21.00
N ASP A 399 -33.26 -6.10 19.95
CA ASP A 399 -34.01 -6.86 18.94
C ASP A 399 -33.12 -7.85 18.18
N VAL A 400 -31.95 -7.40 17.73
CA VAL A 400 -30.96 -8.24 17.04
C VAL A 400 -30.50 -9.38 17.95
N SER A 401 -30.19 -9.09 19.21
CA SER A 401 -29.82 -10.10 20.21
C SER A 401 -30.91 -11.17 20.37
N ASP A 402 -32.16 -10.76 20.56
CA ASP A 402 -33.30 -11.68 20.74
C ASP A 402 -33.53 -12.59 19.54
N ARG A 403 -33.28 -12.09 18.32
CA ARG A 403 -33.38 -12.88 17.09
C ARG A 403 -32.21 -13.82 16.93
N MET A 404 -30.98 -13.36 17.15
CA MET A 404 -29.77 -14.19 17.07
C MET A 404 -29.83 -15.37 18.04
N MET A 405 -30.35 -15.16 19.26
CA MET A 405 -30.50 -16.24 20.26
C MET A 405 -31.44 -17.38 19.82
N ARG A 406 -32.35 -17.13 18.89
CA ARG A 406 -33.28 -18.15 18.35
C ARG A 406 -32.63 -19.02 17.28
N ILE A 407 -31.52 -18.57 16.69
CA ILE A 407 -30.79 -19.28 15.64
C ILE A 407 -29.64 -20.03 16.31
N PRO A 408 -29.61 -21.38 16.30
CA PRO A 408 -28.60 -22.15 17.02
C PRO A 408 -27.15 -21.74 16.72
N ASN A 409 -26.85 -21.46 15.45
CA ASN A 409 -25.52 -21.07 14.98
C ASN A 409 -25.07 -19.66 15.42
N LEU A 410 -25.99 -18.80 15.85
CA LEU A 410 -25.72 -17.42 16.27
C LEU A 410 -26.01 -17.16 17.76
N ARG A 411 -26.42 -18.22 18.48
CA ARG A 411 -26.95 -18.07 19.84
C ARG A 411 -25.93 -17.48 20.80
N SER A 412 -24.66 -17.89 20.70
CA SER A 412 -23.60 -17.41 21.59
C SER A 412 -23.37 -15.91 21.42
N GLU A 413 -23.35 -15.42 20.17
CA GLU A 413 -23.19 -14.00 19.85
C GLU A 413 -24.44 -13.20 20.22
N GLY A 414 -25.64 -13.78 20.07
CA GLY A 414 -26.89 -13.22 20.57
C GLY A 414 -26.88 -13.02 22.09
N LEU A 415 -26.49 -14.05 22.86
CA LEU A 415 -26.33 -13.98 24.33
C LEU A 415 -25.24 -12.97 24.73
N SER A 416 -24.15 -12.93 23.97
CA SER A 416 -23.07 -11.98 24.18
C SER A 416 -23.55 -10.54 24.01
N LEU A 417 -24.34 -10.24 22.97
CA LEU A 417 -24.95 -8.93 22.76
C LEU A 417 -26.02 -8.62 23.82
N GLN A 418 -26.78 -9.62 24.26
CA GLN A 418 -27.75 -9.46 25.35
C GLN A 418 -27.06 -8.99 26.63
N GLY A 419 -25.91 -9.59 26.95
CA GLY A 419 -25.10 -9.19 28.09
C GLY A 419 -24.59 -7.75 27.96
N ASP A 420 -24.14 -7.35 26.77
CA ASP A 420 -23.71 -5.98 26.50
C ASP A 420 -24.88 -4.98 26.69
N VAL A 421 -26.09 -5.31 26.21
CA VAL A 421 -27.31 -4.51 26.38
C VAL A 421 -27.69 -4.38 27.85
N ALA A 422 -27.73 -5.49 28.60
CA ALA A 422 -28.04 -5.49 30.04
C ALA A 422 -27.00 -4.67 30.82
N SER A 423 -25.71 -4.85 30.51
CA SER A 423 -24.62 -4.07 31.10
C SER A 423 -24.78 -2.57 30.86
N ALA A 424 -25.15 -2.17 29.64
CA ALA A 424 -25.35 -0.76 29.29
C ALA A 424 -26.58 -0.13 30.00
N LYS A 425 -27.57 -0.96 30.37
CA LYS A 425 -28.73 -0.58 31.19
C LYS A 425 -28.45 -0.57 32.70
N GLY A 426 -27.28 -1.01 33.14
CA GLY A 426 -26.94 -1.18 34.56
C GLY A 426 -27.58 -2.42 35.21
N GLU A 427 -28.02 -3.39 34.41
CA GLU A 427 -28.64 -4.63 34.86
C GLU A 427 -27.58 -5.74 35.07
N ASP A 428 -26.66 -5.52 36.01
CA ASP A 428 -25.44 -6.34 36.13
C ASP A 428 -25.70 -7.83 36.35
N GLU A 429 -26.71 -8.20 37.13
CA GLU A 429 -27.08 -9.61 37.30
C GLU A 429 -27.56 -10.27 35.99
N ALA A 430 -28.31 -9.52 35.17
CA ALA A 430 -28.77 -9.99 33.86
C ALA A 430 -27.60 -10.10 32.89
N ALA A 431 -26.66 -9.14 32.93
CA ALA A 431 -25.43 -9.20 32.16
C ALA A 431 -24.59 -10.43 32.53
N VAL A 432 -24.39 -10.71 33.83
CA VAL A 432 -23.67 -11.89 34.32
C VAL A 432 -24.30 -13.19 33.82
N ARG A 433 -25.64 -13.32 33.87
CA ARG A 433 -26.32 -14.51 33.36
C ARG A 433 -26.07 -14.73 31.87
N SER A 434 -26.24 -13.67 31.07
CA SER A 434 -26.12 -13.73 29.62
C SER A 434 -24.68 -14.05 29.19
N TYR A 435 -23.68 -13.38 29.78
CA TYR A 435 -22.28 -13.65 29.49
C TYR A 435 -21.85 -15.06 29.91
N ARG A 436 -22.34 -15.56 31.05
CA ARG A 436 -22.01 -16.91 31.51
C ARG A 436 -22.49 -17.95 30.50
N GLU A 437 -23.76 -17.87 30.08
CA GLU A 437 -24.31 -18.79 29.07
C GLU A 437 -23.57 -18.68 27.73
N ALA A 438 -23.23 -17.45 27.31
CA ALA A 438 -22.45 -17.23 26.09
C ALA A 438 -21.06 -17.91 26.15
N VAL A 439 -20.34 -17.76 27.28
CA VAL A 439 -19.00 -18.33 27.49
C VAL A 439 -19.03 -19.85 27.64
N GLU A 440 -20.07 -20.40 28.29
CA GLU A 440 -20.27 -21.85 28.40
C GLU A 440 -20.54 -22.48 27.02
N SER A 441 -21.27 -21.78 26.16
CA SER A 441 -21.52 -22.22 24.78
C SER A 441 -20.30 -22.05 23.88
N THR A 442 -19.64 -20.89 23.94
CA THR A 442 -18.42 -20.59 23.16
C THR A 442 -17.42 -19.82 24.00
N PRO A 443 -16.41 -20.51 24.55
CA PRO A 443 -15.38 -19.86 25.33
C PRO A 443 -14.54 -18.91 24.48
N SER A 444 -14.40 -17.66 24.91
CA SER A 444 -13.44 -16.71 24.35
C SER A 444 -12.84 -15.83 25.45
N PRO A 445 -11.61 -15.31 25.29
CA PRO A 445 -11.03 -14.34 26.19
C PRO A 445 -11.90 -13.08 26.37
N SER A 446 -12.47 -12.54 25.28
CA SER A 446 -13.41 -11.41 25.34
C SER A 446 -14.64 -11.71 26.20
N GLY A 447 -15.27 -12.88 26.03
CA GLY A 447 -16.43 -13.28 26.82
C GLY A 447 -16.10 -13.43 28.31
N ARG A 448 -14.96 -14.05 28.64
CA ARG A 448 -14.51 -14.23 30.03
C ARG A 448 -14.23 -12.90 30.72
N LEU A 449 -13.49 -12.00 30.07
CA LEU A 449 -13.18 -10.69 30.64
C LEU A 449 -14.46 -9.87 30.91
N ARG A 450 -15.48 -9.95 30.04
CA ARG A 450 -16.79 -9.32 30.25
C ARG A 450 -17.55 -9.92 31.41
N LEU A 451 -17.57 -11.25 31.51
CA LEU A 451 -18.18 -11.97 32.62
C LEU A 451 -17.55 -11.57 33.95
N ASP A 452 -16.21 -11.57 34.03
CA ASP A 452 -15.47 -11.20 35.23
C ASP A 452 -15.76 -9.76 35.66
N ARG A 453 -15.79 -8.82 34.70
CA ARG A 453 -16.13 -7.41 34.97
C ARG A 453 -17.56 -7.25 35.47
N ALA A 454 -18.52 -7.92 34.85
CA ALA A 454 -19.92 -7.87 35.29
C ALA A 454 -20.07 -8.45 36.71
N MET A 455 -19.37 -9.55 37.02
CA MET A 455 -19.35 -10.12 38.37
C MET A 455 -18.71 -9.19 39.40
N GLN A 456 -17.66 -8.44 39.04
CA GLN A 456 -17.06 -7.44 39.93
C GLN A 456 -18.07 -6.35 40.30
N ARG A 457 -18.81 -5.80 39.33
CA ARG A 457 -19.83 -4.78 39.58
C ARG A 457 -20.97 -5.26 40.48
N THR A 458 -21.41 -6.53 40.35
CA THR A 458 -22.40 -7.09 41.30
C THR A 458 -21.90 -7.18 42.75
N ARG A 459 -20.58 -7.04 42.98
CA ARG A 459 -19.96 -7.11 44.32
C ARG A 459 -19.57 -5.73 44.85
N GLU A 460 -19.59 -4.70 44.02
CA GLU A 460 -19.32 -3.31 44.42
C GLU A 460 -20.65 -2.68 44.89
N PRO A 461 -20.74 -2.23 46.16
CA PRO A 461 -21.98 -1.73 46.75
C PRO A 461 -22.42 -0.34 46.27
#